data_AF-A0A7Y5VJ94-F1
#
_entry.id   AF-A0A7Y5VJ94-F1
#
_cell.length_a   1.000
_cell.length_b   1.000
_cell.length_c   1.000
_cell.angle_alpha   90.00
_cell.angle_beta   90.00
_cell.angle_gamma   90.00
#
_symmetry.space_group_name_H-M   'P 1'
#
loop_
_entity.id
_entity.type
_entity.pdbx_description
1 polymer ?
#
loop_
_entity_poly.entity_id
_entity_poly.type
_entity_poly.pdbx_seq_one_letter_code
_entity_poly.pdbx_strand_id
1 'polypeptide(L)'
;MTARMNFGWLVLALATAGTAAAQTYSASTFSLTGAPGVGVGQFTNGNGDNATFSTVDNEIDSWWGLGIKSQCCNSYSGYGIVFDARSGSMYTQGKVGVGTANPALPLTAAGVPGFASVANSPSPRPGSLRLMTNTTNSSVMEMGLLDTAPYGGWIQASNGGTNGAYPIALNPSGGNVGIGTSSPGATLEVNGNLKLTSGSGSSMSYPDGTVQSTAWNGTTCGGDYAESVDVVGDRKHYEPGDILVIDRTSPAKFVHSTTPYSRLVAGIYSTK
;
A
#
# COMPACT_ATOMS: atom_id res chain seq x y z
N MET A 1 57.81 -45.56 -39.30
CA MET A 1 57.39 -45.63 -37.89
C MET A 1 57.04 -44.23 -37.45
N THR A 2 55.74 -43.91 -37.36
CA THR A 2 55.24 -42.58 -37.03
C THR A 2 55.13 -42.47 -35.51
N ALA A 3 56.03 -41.72 -34.87
CA ALA A 3 55.93 -41.44 -33.45
C ALA A 3 54.77 -40.48 -33.22
N ARG A 4 53.67 -40.96 -32.62
CA ARG A 4 52.62 -40.09 -32.08
C ARG A 4 53.08 -39.61 -30.71
N MET A 5 53.36 -38.31 -30.58
CA MET A 5 53.48 -37.67 -29.27
C MET A 5 52.08 -37.63 -28.65
N ASN A 6 51.90 -38.37 -27.55
CA ASN A 6 50.67 -38.38 -26.78
C ASN A 6 50.70 -37.17 -25.84
N PHE A 7 50.04 -36.06 -26.21
CA PHE A 7 49.88 -34.91 -25.31
C PHE A 7 48.80 -35.24 -24.26
N GLY A 8 49.16 -36.06 -23.28
CA GLY A 8 48.42 -36.13 -22.03
C GLY A 8 48.68 -34.87 -21.22
N TRP A 9 47.68 -33.98 -21.15
CA TRP A 9 47.61 -32.83 -20.24
C TRP A 9 48.70 -31.77 -20.43
N LEU A 10 48.60 -30.98 -21.51
CA LEU A 10 49.28 -29.68 -21.58
C LEU A 10 48.57 -28.68 -20.65
N VAL A 11 49.07 -28.50 -19.42
CA VAL A 11 48.65 -27.40 -18.55
C VAL A 11 49.37 -26.13 -19.01
N LEU A 12 48.71 -25.31 -19.81
CA LEU A 12 49.21 -23.99 -20.20
C LEU A 12 48.97 -23.00 -19.04
N ALA A 13 49.92 -22.89 -18.12
CA ALA A 13 49.91 -21.83 -17.12
C ALA A 13 50.49 -20.54 -17.72
N LEU A 14 49.63 -19.66 -18.25
CA LEU A 14 50.02 -18.32 -18.67
C LEU A 14 49.95 -17.39 -17.45
N ALA A 15 51.02 -17.33 -16.65
CA ALA A 15 51.14 -16.35 -15.57
C ALA A 15 52.03 -15.18 -16.03
N THR A 16 51.41 -14.03 -16.32
CA THR A 16 52.14 -12.75 -16.34
C THR A 16 52.22 -12.21 -14.91
N ALA A 17 53.33 -11.56 -14.58
CA ALA A 17 53.72 -11.20 -13.21
C ALA A 17 52.67 -10.37 -12.47
N GLY A 18 52.19 -10.91 -11.33
CA GLY A 18 51.29 -10.25 -10.39
C GLY A 18 50.34 -11.25 -9.72
N THR A 19 50.74 -11.83 -8.58
CA THR A 19 49.94 -12.70 -7.70
C THR A 19 49.08 -13.75 -8.42
N ALA A 20 49.69 -14.82 -8.91
CA ALA A 20 48.97 -15.92 -9.55
C ALA A 20 48.10 -16.67 -8.52
N ALA A 21 46.78 -16.50 -8.62
CA ALA A 21 45.82 -17.47 -8.11
C ALA A 21 46.14 -18.84 -8.70
N ALA A 22 46.41 -19.85 -7.86
CA ALA A 22 46.58 -21.22 -8.35
C ALA A 22 45.22 -21.71 -8.90
N GLN A 23 45.21 -22.06 -10.18
CA GLN A 23 44.05 -22.64 -10.85
C GLN A 23 44.13 -24.16 -10.75
N THR A 24 43.12 -24.79 -10.17
CA THR A 24 43.03 -26.26 -10.09
C THR A 24 41.86 -26.71 -10.94
N TYR A 25 42.11 -27.65 -11.85
CA TYR A 25 41.14 -28.25 -12.75
C TYR A 25 40.97 -29.73 -12.40
N SER A 26 39.73 -30.18 -12.25
CA SER A 26 39.35 -31.59 -12.16
C SER A 26 38.31 -31.92 -13.24
N ALA A 27 37.90 -33.19 -13.35
CA ALA A 27 36.85 -33.59 -14.29
C ALA A 27 35.49 -32.89 -14.05
N SER A 28 35.24 -32.39 -12.84
CA SER A 28 33.95 -31.83 -12.41
C SER A 28 34.06 -30.44 -11.77
N THR A 29 35.26 -29.86 -11.69
CA THR A 29 35.49 -28.62 -10.94
C THR A 29 36.58 -27.76 -11.57
N PHE A 30 36.34 -26.46 -11.62
CA PHE A 30 37.34 -25.44 -11.83
C PHE A 30 37.42 -24.56 -10.58
N SER A 31 38.59 -24.47 -9.95
CA SER A 31 38.80 -23.70 -8.72
C SER A 31 39.76 -22.53 -8.93
N LEU A 32 39.39 -21.38 -8.39
CA LEU A 32 40.22 -20.19 -8.29
C LEU A 32 40.61 -20.00 -6.82
N THR A 33 41.89 -20.16 -6.51
CA THR A 33 42.39 -19.81 -5.16
C THR A 33 42.61 -18.31 -5.06
N GLY A 34 41.98 -17.67 -4.07
CA GLY A 34 42.09 -16.22 -3.86
C GLY A 34 43.48 -15.77 -3.39
N ALA A 35 43.67 -14.45 -3.32
CA ALA A 35 44.83 -13.84 -2.65
C ALA A 35 44.89 -14.24 -1.16
N PRO A 36 46.04 -14.10 -0.47
CA PRO A 36 46.15 -14.44 0.96
C PRO A 36 45.05 -13.78 1.80
N GLY A 37 44.29 -14.59 2.55
CA GLY A 37 43.14 -14.13 3.34
C GLY A 37 41.79 -14.15 2.62
N VAL A 38 41.76 -14.46 1.32
CA VAL A 38 40.55 -14.66 0.51
C VAL A 38 40.37 -16.16 0.23
N GLY A 39 39.13 -16.61 0.31
CA GLY A 39 38.76 -18.03 0.21
C GLY A 39 38.73 -18.51 -1.21
N VAL A 40 38.54 -19.81 -1.35
CA VAL A 40 38.42 -20.42 -2.67
C VAL A 40 37.03 -20.10 -3.23
N GLY A 41 36.98 -19.74 -4.51
CA GLY A 41 35.77 -19.74 -5.32
C GLY A 41 35.85 -20.88 -6.34
N GLN A 42 34.76 -21.59 -6.57
CA GLN A 42 34.72 -22.75 -7.45
C GLN A 42 33.53 -22.71 -8.41
N PHE A 43 33.74 -23.24 -9.60
CA PHE A 43 32.70 -23.61 -10.55
C PHE A 43 32.67 -25.13 -10.62
N THR A 44 31.54 -25.74 -10.28
CA THR A 44 31.37 -27.19 -10.20
C THR A 44 30.19 -27.65 -11.03
N ASN A 45 30.29 -28.87 -11.55
CA ASN A 45 29.11 -29.55 -12.07
C ASN A 45 28.14 -29.76 -10.91
N GLY A 46 26.90 -29.31 -11.08
CA GLY A 46 25.89 -29.45 -10.06
C GLY A 46 25.39 -30.91 -9.94
N ASN A 47 24.56 -31.16 -8.94
CA ASN A 47 24.17 -32.50 -8.51
C ASN A 47 22.75 -32.91 -8.94
N GLY A 48 22.03 -32.10 -9.74
CA GLY A 48 20.71 -32.44 -10.24
C GLY A 48 20.04 -31.40 -11.15
N ASP A 49 19.10 -31.88 -11.96
CA ASP A 49 18.30 -31.12 -12.94
C ASP A 49 17.09 -30.43 -12.29
N ASN A 50 17.38 -29.42 -11.44
CA ASN A 50 16.44 -28.41 -10.94
C ASN A 50 17.18 -27.40 -10.05
N ALA A 51 16.85 -26.10 -10.14
CA ALA A 51 17.45 -25.06 -9.29
C ALA A 51 16.76 -24.96 -7.92
N THR A 52 17.38 -25.57 -6.89
CA THR A 52 17.00 -25.47 -5.47
C THR A 52 18.22 -25.05 -4.64
N PHE A 53 18.05 -24.82 -3.33
CA PHE A 53 19.19 -24.56 -2.44
C PHE A 53 20.12 -25.76 -2.23
N SER A 54 19.68 -26.98 -2.59
CA SER A 54 20.45 -28.22 -2.41
C SER A 54 20.84 -28.89 -3.73
N THR A 55 20.22 -28.48 -4.84
CA THR A 55 20.46 -29.04 -6.17
C THR A 55 20.47 -27.96 -7.22
N VAL A 56 21.39 -28.07 -8.19
CA VAL A 56 21.49 -27.21 -9.37
C VAL A 56 22.20 -27.98 -10.48
N ASP A 57 22.10 -27.52 -11.74
CA ASP A 57 22.88 -28.07 -12.85
C ASP A 57 24.35 -27.62 -12.81
N ASN A 58 24.57 -26.39 -12.38
CA ASN A 58 25.89 -25.78 -12.26
C ASN A 58 25.92 -24.97 -10.97
N GLU A 59 26.95 -25.19 -10.17
CA GLU A 59 27.12 -24.50 -8.91
C GLU A 59 28.33 -23.54 -8.97
N ILE A 60 28.14 -22.34 -8.43
CA ILE A 60 29.21 -21.38 -8.19
C ILE A 60 29.31 -21.23 -6.67
N ASP A 61 30.30 -21.91 -6.08
CA ASP A 61 30.59 -21.79 -4.65
C ASP A 61 31.57 -20.64 -4.41
N SER A 62 31.28 -19.80 -3.42
CA SER A 62 32.11 -18.64 -3.10
C SER A 62 32.11 -18.39 -1.60
N TRP A 63 33.27 -18.04 -1.04
CA TRP A 63 33.37 -17.84 0.41
C TRP A 63 32.59 -16.61 0.92
N TRP A 64 32.58 -15.52 0.16
CA TRP A 64 31.97 -14.24 0.57
C TRP A 64 31.02 -13.66 -0.49
N GLY A 65 30.86 -14.32 -1.64
CA GLY A 65 29.98 -13.88 -2.71
C GLY A 65 30.61 -13.85 -4.11
N LEU A 66 29.76 -13.56 -5.09
CA LEU A 66 30.09 -13.44 -6.50
C LEU A 66 29.80 -12.02 -6.98
N GLY A 67 30.80 -11.34 -7.55
CA GLY A 67 30.65 -9.99 -8.11
C GLY A 67 30.81 -9.99 -9.62
N ILE A 68 29.86 -9.37 -10.33
CA ILE A 68 29.93 -9.10 -11.77
C ILE A 68 30.13 -7.60 -11.91
N LYS A 69 31.23 -7.16 -12.53
CA LYS A 69 31.52 -5.74 -12.76
C LYS A 69 31.92 -5.49 -14.21
N SER A 70 31.49 -4.37 -14.77
CA SER A 70 32.05 -3.89 -16.04
C SER A 70 33.40 -3.20 -15.80
N GLN A 71 34.39 -3.52 -16.64
CA GLN A 71 35.67 -2.80 -16.70
C GLN A 71 35.70 -1.74 -17.80
N CYS A 72 34.63 -1.62 -18.61
CA CYS A 72 34.63 -0.64 -19.68
C CYS A 72 34.56 0.78 -19.12
N CYS A 73 35.32 1.67 -19.78
CA CYS A 73 35.30 3.12 -19.64
C CYS A 73 35.45 3.59 -18.19
N ASN A 74 36.66 4.02 -17.81
CA ASN A 74 37.08 4.56 -16.50
C ASN A 74 36.20 5.69 -15.90
N SER A 75 35.08 6.04 -16.55
CA SER A 75 34.06 7.01 -16.15
C SER A 75 32.83 6.38 -15.47
N TYR A 76 32.65 5.06 -15.50
CA TYR A 76 31.62 4.39 -14.70
C TYR A 76 32.21 4.03 -13.35
N SER A 77 31.99 4.87 -12.34
CA SER A 77 32.27 4.53 -10.95
C SER A 77 31.32 3.41 -10.48
N GLY A 78 31.68 2.17 -10.83
CA GLY A 78 31.12 0.91 -10.32
C GLY A 78 29.66 0.65 -10.66
N TYR A 79 29.41 -0.08 -11.75
CA TYR A 79 28.19 -0.88 -11.87
C TYR A 79 28.56 -2.33 -11.67
N GLY A 80 28.31 -2.81 -10.45
CA GLY A 80 28.41 -4.21 -10.10
C GLY A 80 27.06 -4.77 -9.65
N ILE A 81 26.82 -6.03 -10.00
CA ILE A 81 25.86 -6.89 -9.31
C ILE A 81 26.67 -7.78 -8.38
N VAL A 82 26.32 -7.80 -7.10
CA VAL A 82 26.96 -8.69 -6.13
C VAL A 82 25.91 -9.58 -5.51
N PHE A 83 26.21 -10.87 -5.50
CA PHE A 83 25.51 -11.89 -4.71
C PHE A 83 26.33 -12.14 -3.45
N ASP A 84 25.84 -11.71 -2.29
CA ASP A 84 26.43 -12.01 -0.99
C ASP A 84 25.93 -13.38 -0.54
N ALA A 85 26.77 -14.40 -0.75
CA ALA A 85 26.46 -15.79 -0.39
C ALA A 85 26.41 -16.01 1.12
N ARG A 86 27.01 -15.13 1.93
CA ARG A 86 27.00 -15.24 3.40
C ARG A 86 25.68 -14.76 3.99
N SER A 87 25.14 -13.64 3.48
CA SER A 87 23.87 -13.08 3.96
C SER A 87 22.66 -13.51 3.12
N GLY A 88 22.87 -14.21 2.00
CA GLY A 88 21.81 -14.56 1.06
C GLY A 88 21.18 -13.34 0.38
N SER A 89 21.95 -12.26 0.22
CA SER A 89 21.47 -10.98 -0.32
C SER A 89 22.02 -10.72 -1.72
N MET A 90 21.29 -9.95 -2.52
CA MET A 90 21.78 -9.40 -3.79
C MET A 90 21.69 -7.88 -3.73
N TYR A 91 22.74 -7.17 -4.13
CA TYR A 91 22.70 -5.72 -4.26
C TYR A 91 23.29 -5.28 -5.59
N THR A 92 22.67 -4.25 -6.17
CA THR A 92 23.03 -3.68 -7.46
C THR A 92 23.41 -2.22 -7.29
N GLN A 93 24.52 -1.79 -7.87
CA GLN A 93 24.88 -0.36 -7.90
C GLN A 93 24.13 0.41 -9.00
N GLY A 94 23.43 -0.30 -9.90
CA GLY A 94 22.58 0.23 -10.96
C GLY A 94 21.09 -0.02 -10.73
N LYS A 95 20.29 0.24 -11.77
CA LYS A 95 18.83 0.02 -11.76
C LYS A 95 18.49 -1.44 -12.09
N VAL A 96 17.42 -1.96 -11.50
CA VAL A 96 16.84 -3.28 -11.80
C VAL A 96 15.55 -3.09 -12.61
N GLY A 97 15.54 -3.64 -13.82
CA GLY A 97 14.34 -3.73 -14.66
C GLY A 97 13.76 -5.14 -14.62
N VAL A 98 12.47 -5.27 -14.30
CA VAL A 98 11.72 -6.52 -14.44
C VAL A 98 10.74 -6.32 -15.59
N GLY A 99 10.92 -7.04 -16.70
CA GLY A 99 10.10 -6.87 -17.91
C GLY A 99 10.34 -5.57 -18.69
N THR A 100 11.39 -4.81 -18.36
CA THR A 100 11.84 -3.63 -19.12
C THR A 100 13.37 -3.55 -19.16
N ALA A 101 13.92 -3.19 -20.32
CA ALA A 101 15.36 -2.91 -20.49
C ALA A 101 15.74 -1.46 -20.13
N ASN A 102 14.75 -0.57 -19.94
CA ASN A 102 14.95 0.86 -19.68
C ASN A 102 14.24 1.28 -18.39
N PRO A 103 14.71 0.82 -17.20
CA PRO A 103 14.11 1.22 -15.93
C PRO A 103 14.28 2.74 -15.69
N ALA A 104 13.16 3.43 -15.43
CA ALA A 104 13.16 4.86 -15.15
C ALA A 104 13.68 5.16 -13.74
N LEU A 105 13.39 4.28 -12.78
CA LEU A 105 13.77 4.36 -11.36
C LEU A 105 14.72 3.21 -10.97
N PRO A 106 15.36 3.24 -9.78
CA PRO A 106 16.24 2.17 -9.32
C PRO A 106 15.63 0.76 -9.35
N LEU A 107 14.32 0.63 -9.16
CA LEU A 107 13.55 -0.57 -9.46
C LEU A 107 12.38 -0.18 -10.35
N THR A 108 12.22 -0.82 -11.50
CA THR A 108 11.05 -0.66 -12.37
C THR A 108 10.57 -2.04 -12.80
N ALA A 109 9.35 -2.38 -12.40
CA ALA A 109 8.64 -3.56 -12.91
C ALA A 109 7.63 -3.10 -13.96
N ALA A 110 7.84 -3.54 -15.20
CA ALA A 110 6.90 -3.38 -16.30
C ALA A 110 6.37 -4.76 -16.66
N GLY A 111 5.09 -5.01 -16.35
CA GLY A 111 4.43 -6.25 -16.76
C GLY A 111 3.91 -6.13 -18.20
N VAL A 112 3.82 -7.27 -18.89
CA VAL A 112 2.81 -7.43 -19.96
C VAL A 112 1.45 -7.48 -19.26
N PRO A 113 0.43 -6.72 -19.68
CA PRO A 113 -0.92 -6.89 -19.16
C PRO A 113 -1.34 -8.35 -19.29
N GLY A 114 -1.61 -9.05 -18.18
CA GLY A 114 -2.04 -10.44 -18.24
C GLY A 114 -1.58 -11.39 -17.14
N PHE A 115 -0.71 -10.99 -16.21
CA PHE A 115 -0.55 -11.77 -14.98
C PHE A 115 -1.80 -11.58 -14.12
N ALA A 116 -2.76 -12.48 -14.29
CA ALA A 116 -3.93 -12.56 -13.42
C ALA A 116 -3.46 -12.87 -12.00
N SER A 117 -3.60 -11.90 -11.09
CA SER A 117 -3.78 -12.23 -9.67
C SER A 117 -4.96 -13.20 -9.59
N VAL A 118 -4.71 -14.38 -9.02
CA VAL A 118 -5.62 -15.54 -8.83
C VAL A 118 -7.11 -15.22 -9.04
N ALA A 119 -7.74 -15.95 -9.95
CA ALA A 119 -9.18 -16.13 -10.28
C ALA A 119 -10.28 -15.16 -9.73
N ASN A 120 -11.06 -14.57 -10.64
CA ASN A 120 -12.40 -13.98 -10.43
C ASN A 120 -12.51 -12.53 -9.89
N SER A 121 -11.62 -11.63 -10.29
CA SER A 121 -12.03 -10.23 -10.51
C SER A 121 -12.46 -10.06 -11.98
N PRO A 122 -13.52 -9.29 -12.30
CA PRO A 122 -14.03 -9.12 -13.67
C PRO A 122 -13.08 -8.37 -14.65
N SER A 123 -11.79 -8.35 -14.39
CA SER A 123 -10.73 -7.96 -15.31
C SER A 123 -9.40 -8.53 -14.77
N PRO A 124 -8.52 -9.13 -15.59
CA PRO A 124 -7.18 -9.50 -15.15
C PRO A 124 -6.47 -8.22 -14.73
N ARG A 125 -6.34 -7.97 -13.43
CA ARG A 125 -5.62 -6.82 -12.90
C ARG A 125 -4.13 -7.18 -12.89
N PRO A 126 -3.28 -6.61 -13.76
CA PRO A 126 -1.85 -6.87 -13.69
C PRO A 126 -1.31 -6.23 -12.39
N GLY A 127 -1.07 -7.06 -11.38
CA GLY A 127 -0.26 -6.67 -10.23
C GLY A 127 1.20 -6.59 -10.66
N SER A 128 1.89 -5.50 -10.35
CA SER A 128 3.34 -5.37 -10.63
C SER A 128 4.18 -5.87 -9.45
N LEU A 129 3.60 -5.92 -8.25
CA LEU A 129 4.23 -6.45 -7.05
C LEU A 129 3.22 -7.28 -6.25
N ARG A 130 3.63 -8.48 -5.84
CA ARG A 130 2.87 -9.39 -4.99
C ARG A 130 3.72 -9.87 -3.83
N LEU A 131 3.19 -9.73 -2.62
CA LEU A 131 3.71 -10.31 -1.39
C LEU A 131 2.74 -11.40 -0.95
N MET A 132 3.24 -12.57 -0.57
CA MET A 132 2.41 -13.69 -0.19
C MET A 132 3.06 -14.47 0.95
N THR A 133 2.24 -15.09 1.78
CA THR A 133 2.69 -16.21 2.60
C THR A 133 2.85 -17.48 1.74
N ASN A 134 3.44 -18.55 2.26
CA ASN A 134 4.00 -19.68 1.48
C ASN A 134 3.04 -20.85 1.18
N THR A 135 1.73 -20.72 1.38
CA THR A 135 0.75 -21.83 1.18
C THR A 135 -0.39 -21.47 0.22
N THR A 136 -1.19 -22.47 -0.15
CA THR A 136 -2.40 -22.30 -0.99
C THR A 136 -3.48 -21.43 -0.35
N ASN A 137 -3.45 -21.18 0.97
CA ASN A 137 -4.37 -20.31 1.72
C ASN A 137 -3.69 -19.06 2.26
N SER A 138 -2.81 -18.47 1.44
CA SER A 138 -1.95 -17.39 1.90
C SER A 138 -2.63 -16.05 1.98
N SER A 139 -2.25 -15.27 2.99
CA SER A 139 -2.50 -13.83 2.93
C SER A 139 -1.62 -13.25 1.83
N VAL A 140 -2.24 -12.48 0.95
CA VAL A 140 -1.59 -11.86 -0.19
C VAL A 140 -1.81 -10.37 -0.08
N MET A 141 -0.76 -9.60 -0.36
CA MET A 141 -0.85 -8.18 -0.63
C MET A 141 -0.35 -7.91 -2.04
N GLU A 142 -1.18 -7.25 -2.83
CA GLU A 142 -0.90 -6.91 -4.22
C GLU A 142 -1.04 -5.43 -4.44
N MET A 143 -0.22 -4.93 -5.37
CA MET A 143 -0.36 -3.59 -5.89
C MET A 143 -0.05 -3.55 -7.37
N GLY A 144 -0.76 -2.68 -8.08
CA GLY A 144 -0.66 -2.59 -9.53
C GLY A 144 -1.30 -1.34 -10.08
N LEU A 145 -1.26 -1.24 -11.41
CA LEU A 145 -1.81 -0.14 -12.18
C LEU A 145 -2.86 -0.69 -13.14
N LEU A 146 -3.91 0.08 -13.39
CA LEU A 146 -4.84 -0.15 -14.49
C LEU A 146 -4.21 0.41 -15.77
N ASP A 147 -4.16 -0.41 -16.81
CA ASP A 147 -3.67 -0.06 -18.15
C ASP A 147 -4.77 0.51 -19.06
N THR A 148 -5.99 0.59 -18.55
CA THR A 148 -7.17 1.09 -19.26
C THR A 148 -7.81 2.22 -18.46
N ALA A 149 -8.36 3.22 -19.18
CA ALA A 149 -9.12 4.33 -18.58
C ALA A 149 -10.18 3.80 -17.59
N PRO A 150 -10.33 4.40 -16.40
CA PRO A 150 -9.86 5.73 -16.01
C PRO A 150 -8.37 5.84 -15.59
N TYR A 151 -7.58 4.76 -15.69
CA TYR A 151 -6.23 4.63 -15.16
C TYR A 151 -6.19 4.84 -13.63
N GLY A 152 -5.56 3.93 -12.91
CA GLY A 152 -5.53 4.01 -11.46
C GLY A 152 -4.57 3.02 -10.84
N GLY A 153 -3.93 3.40 -9.76
CA GLY A 153 -3.21 2.48 -8.89
C GLY A 153 -4.15 1.80 -7.91
N TRP A 154 -3.83 0.59 -7.50
CA TRP A 154 -4.56 -0.13 -6.46
C TRP A 154 -3.60 -0.86 -5.51
N ILE A 155 -4.08 -1.05 -4.28
CA ILE A 155 -3.45 -1.87 -3.26
C ILE A 155 -4.57 -2.75 -2.69
N GLN A 156 -4.35 -4.06 -2.61
CA GLN A 156 -5.36 -5.00 -2.11
C GLN A 156 -4.74 -6.09 -1.25
N ALA A 157 -5.42 -6.43 -0.15
CA ALA A 157 -5.17 -7.64 0.61
C ALA A 157 -6.22 -8.70 0.25
N SER A 158 -5.79 -9.95 0.06
CA SER A 158 -6.69 -11.05 -0.30
C SER A 158 -6.22 -12.41 0.21
N ASN A 159 -7.13 -13.39 0.18
CA ASN A 159 -6.78 -14.80 0.29
C ASN A 159 -6.26 -15.31 -1.07
N GLY A 160 -5.03 -15.79 -1.11
CA GLY A 160 -4.36 -16.26 -2.33
C GLY A 160 -4.94 -17.54 -2.97
N GLY A 161 -5.85 -18.25 -2.30
CA GLY A 161 -6.52 -19.44 -2.84
C GLY A 161 -7.99 -19.24 -3.23
N THR A 162 -8.65 -18.23 -2.67
CA THR A 162 -10.12 -18.04 -2.80
C THR A 162 -10.54 -16.60 -3.13
N ASN A 163 -9.61 -15.66 -3.20
CA ASN A 163 -9.84 -14.24 -3.52
C ASN A 163 -10.83 -13.52 -2.60
N GLY A 164 -11.04 -14.03 -1.39
CA GLY A 164 -11.71 -13.28 -0.33
C GLY A 164 -10.92 -12.01 -0.04
N ALA A 165 -11.60 -10.85 -0.08
CA ALA A 165 -11.00 -9.58 0.29
C ALA A 165 -10.65 -9.59 1.78
N TYR A 166 -9.40 -9.25 2.09
CA TYR A 166 -8.91 -9.15 3.47
C TYR A 166 -8.77 -7.67 3.87
N PRO A 167 -8.84 -7.35 5.17
CA PRO A 167 -8.61 -6.00 5.64
C PRO A 167 -7.19 -5.52 5.31
N ILE A 168 -7.06 -4.24 4.96
CA ILE A 168 -5.78 -3.53 4.93
C ILE A 168 -5.71 -2.68 6.21
N ALA A 169 -4.64 -2.82 6.97
CA ALA A 169 -4.34 -1.93 8.07
C ALA A 169 -3.35 -0.85 7.59
N LEU A 170 -3.77 0.42 7.64
CA LEU A 170 -2.90 1.55 7.32
C LEU A 170 -2.32 2.12 8.61
N ASN A 171 -1.00 2.12 8.67
CA ASN A 171 -0.22 2.64 9.80
C ASN A 171 -0.55 2.02 11.18
N PRO A 172 -0.53 0.68 11.31
CA PRO A 172 -1.02 -0.02 12.50
C PRO A 172 -0.19 0.20 13.78
N SER A 173 1.09 0.60 13.65
CA SER A 173 1.95 0.91 14.80
C SER A 173 1.80 2.36 15.30
N GLY A 174 0.92 3.15 14.69
CA GLY A 174 0.66 4.55 15.05
C GLY A 174 1.23 5.58 14.08
N GLY A 175 0.78 6.84 14.22
CA GLY A 175 0.99 7.95 13.29
C GLY A 175 -0.26 8.21 12.41
N ASN A 176 -0.23 9.28 11.62
CA ASN A 176 -1.39 9.79 10.91
C ASN A 176 -1.36 9.47 9.40
N VAL A 177 -2.52 9.26 8.79
CA VAL A 177 -2.68 9.10 7.34
C VAL A 177 -3.20 10.41 6.74
N GLY A 178 -2.39 11.03 5.87
CA GLY A 178 -2.75 12.25 5.14
C GLY A 178 -3.13 11.96 3.69
N ILE A 179 -4.25 12.50 3.22
CA ILE A 179 -4.66 12.51 1.81
C ILE A 179 -4.63 13.96 1.32
N GLY A 180 -3.70 14.28 0.41
CA GLY A 180 -3.49 15.66 -0.07
C GLY A 180 -2.75 16.58 0.90
N THR A 181 -2.21 16.04 2.00
CA THR A 181 -1.38 16.76 2.99
C THR A 181 -0.19 15.89 3.40
N SER A 182 0.98 16.49 3.60
CA SER A 182 2.19 15.82 4.10
C SER A 182 2.34 15.88 5.62
N SER A 183 1.54 16.72 6.28
CA SER A 183 1.65 17.01 7.71
C SER A 183 0.27 16.91 8.39
N PRO A 184 -0.34 15.71 8.40
CA PRO A 184 -1.66 15.51 8.99
C PRO A 184 -1.67 15.77 10.50
N GLY A 185 -2.57 16.64 10.97
CA GLY A 185 -2.80 17.00 12.37
C GLY A 185 -3.77 16.07 13.12
N ALA A 186 -4.44 15.17 12.40
CA ALA A 186 -5.33 14.14 12.95
C ALA A 186 -5.01 12.75 12.36
N THR A 187 -5.50 11.68 12.99
CA THR A 187 -5.24 10.28 12.58
C THR A 187 -5.57 10.00 11.12
N LEU A 188 -6.63 10.62 10.61
CA LEU A 188 -6.94 10.74 9.19
C LEU A 188 -7.22 12.20 8.87
N GLU A 189 -6.44 12.79 7.96
CA GLU A 189 -6.69 14.14 7.43
C GLU A 189 -6.81 14.09 5.91
N VAL A 190 -7.92 14.62 5.39
CA VAL A 190 -8.17 14.77 3.96
C VAL A 190 -8.17 16.25 3.63
N ASN A 191 -7.12 16.71 2.94
CA ASN A 191 -7.08 18.06 2.37
C ASN A 191 -7.88 18.07 1.06
N GLY A 192 -9.20 18.12 1.20
CA GLY A 192 -10.17 18.02 0.12
C GLY A 192 -11.52 17.49 0.62
N ASN A 193 -12.37 17.04 -0.30
CA ASN A 193 -13.68 16.51 0.04
C ASN A 193 -13.61 15.01 0.35
N LEU A 194 -14.15 14.59 1.50
CA LEU A 194 -14.48 13.18 1.75
C LEU A 194 -15.85 12.87 1.13
N LYS A 195 -15.86 12.03 0.08
CA LYS A 195 -17.10 11.57 -0.55
C LYS A 195 -17.43 10.16 -0.10
N LEU A 196 -18.59 9.99 0.55
CA LEU A 196 -19.15 8.68 0.88
C LEU A 196 -20.18 8.30 -0.20
N THR A 197 -19.87 7.33 -1.07
CA THR A 197 -20.74 6.93 -2.20
C THR A 197 -21.46 5.60 -1.97
N SER A 198 -22.80 5.64 -1.85
CA SER A 198 -23.79 4.54 -1.88
C SER A 198 -23.71 3.41 -0.83
N GLY A 199 -24.88 2.81 -0.54
CA GLY A 199 -25.10 1.69 0.41
C GLY A 199 -25.91 2.11 1.65
N SER A 200 -26.92 1.34 2.06
CA SER A 200 -27.62 1.53 3.34
C SER A 200 -26.60 1.47 4.48
N GLY A 201 -26.27 2.61 5.11
CA GLY A 201 -25.38 2.66 6.26
C GLY A 201 -24.06 3.42 6.09
N SER A 202 -23.75 3.97 4.90
CA SER A 202 -22.62 4.91 4.77
C SER A 202 -22.84 6.11 5.68
N SER A 203 -22.03 6.21 6.73
CA SER A 203 -22.23 7.16 7.81
C SER A 203 -20.94 7.42 8.57
N MET A 204 -20.89 8.57 9.26
CA MET A 204 -19.81 8.88 10.19
C MET A 204 -20.26 8.46 11.59
N SER A 205 -19.56 7.50 12.18
CA SER A 205 -19.78 7.10 13.58
C SER A 205 -18.87 7.90 14.50
N TYR A 206 -19.41 8.42 15.59
CA TYR A 206 -18.67 9.19 16.59
C TYR A 206 -18.34 8.35 17.82
N PRO A 207 -17.34 8.75 18.63
CA PRO A 207 -16.95 8.01 19.84
C PRO A 207 -18.07 7.85 20.88
N ASP A 208 -19.08 8.70 20.88
CA ASP A 208 -20.26 8.62 21.74
C ASP A 208 -21.32 7.60 21.26
N GLY A 209 -21.05 6.92 20.13
CA GLY A 209 -21.93 5.95 19.50
C GLY A 209 -23.00 6.55 18.58
N THR A 210 -23.05 7.88 18.45
CA THR A 210 -23.95 8.53 17.49
C THR A 210 -23.46 8.35 16.06
N VAL A 211 -24.39 8.37 15.10
CA VAL A 211 -24.13 8.13 13.68
C VAL A 211 -24.74 9.26 12.85
N GLN A 212 -23.92 9.97 12.07
CA GLN A 212 -24.39 10.91 11.06
C GLN A 212 -24.54 10.19 9.71
N SER A 213 -25.78 9.80 9.38
CA SER A 213 -26.15 9.11 8.14
C SER A 213 -26.64 10.06 7.04
N THR A 214 -26.99 11.29 7.40
CA THR A 214 -27.36 12.36 6.46
C THR A 214 -26.64 13.65 6.84
N ALA A 215 -26.46 14.55 5.88
CA ALA A 215 -25.94 15.87 6.16
C ALA A 215 -26.86 16.60 7.16
N TRP A 216 -26.27 17.34 8.10
CA TRP A 216 -27.03 18.20 9.00
C TRP A 216 -27.75 19.29 8.19
N ASN A 217 -29.08 19.24 8.15
CA ASN A 217 -29.90 20.18 7.38
C ASN A 217 -30.38 21.40 8.22
N GLY A 218 -29.73 21.70 9.35
CA GLY A 218 -30.01 22.92 10.13
C GLY A 218 -31.34 22.95 10.90
N THR A 219 -32.30 22.09 10.57
CA THR A 219 -33.64 22.12 11.16
C THR A 219 -34.09 20.71 11.49
N THR A 220 -33.88 20.28 12.73
CA THR A 220 -34.37 18.96 13.18
C THR A 220 -35.88 18.93 13.37
N CYS A 221 -36.55 20.07 13.58
CA CYS A 221 -38.01 20.21 13.55
C CYS A 221 -38.46 21.63 13.96
N GLY A 222 -38.19 22.68 13.17
CA GLY A 222 -38.73 24.03 13.44
C GLY A 222 -38.55 24.53 14.87
N GLY A 223 -37.47 24.13 15.56
CA GLY A 223 -37.28 24.42 16.97
C GLY A 223 -37.10 25.91 17.17
N ASP A 224 -37.98 26.50 17.96
CA ASP A 224 -37.91 27.86 18.45
C ASP A 224 -37.22 27.90 19.82
N TYR A 225 -36.68 29.07 20.17
CA TYR A 225 -36.36 29.36 21.56
C TYR A 225 -37.67 29.76 22.24
N ALA A 226 -38.32 28.80 22.92
CA ALA A 226 -39.56 29.02 23.63
C ALA A 226 -39.31 29.21 25.15
N GLU A 227 -40.13 30.06 25.77
CA GLU A 227 -40.20 30.21 27.23
C GLU A 227 -41.60 29.77 27.70
N SER A 228 -41.67 29.11 28.86
CA SER A 228 -42.96 28.81 29.47
C SER A 228 -43.57 30.09 30.03
N VAL A 229 -44.75 30.44 29.53
CA VAL A 229 -45.48 31.64 29.95
C VAL A 229 -46.87 31.29 30.47
N ASP A 230 -47.37 32.09 31.39
CA ASP A 230 -48.74 31.96 31.88
C ASP A 230 -49.73 32.67 30.96
N VAL A 231 -50.87 32.03 30.72
CA VAL A 231 -51.96 32.59 29.90
C VAL A 231 -53.14 33.02 30.75
N VAL A 232 -53.96 33.92 30.19
CA VAL A 232 -55.25 34.27 30.77
C VAL A 232 -56.27 33.17 30.45
N GLY A 233 -56.94 32.66 31.49
CA GLY A 233 -57.96 31.61 31.36
C GLY A 233 -57.39 30.19 31.36
N ASP A 234 -58.22 29.22 30.96
CA ASP A 234 -57.82 27.82 30.81
C ASP A 234 -56.94 27.65 29.56
N ARG A 235 -55.80 26.97 29.70
CA ARG A 235 -54.85 26.65 28.62
C ARG A 235 -55.49 25.84 27.49
N LYS A 236 -56.62 25.15 27.75
CA LYS A 236 -57.37 24.40 26.73
C LYS A 236 -57.98 25.27 25.60
N HIS A 237 -57.98 26.59 25.75
CA HIS A 237 -58.44 27.50 24.70
C HIS A 237 -57.31 28.00 23.79
N TYR A 238 -56.10 27.46 23.92
CA TYR A 238 -54.94 27.85 23.14
C TYR A 238 -54.45 26.64 22.36
N GLU A 239 -54.39 26.79 21.04
CA GLU A 239 -53.98 25.75 20.11
C GLU A 239 -52.60 26.06 19.51
N PRO A 240 -51.79 25.03 19.18
CA PRO A 240 -50.50 25.25 18.52
C PRO A 240 -50.63 26.11 17.26
N GLY A 241 -49.85 27.18 17.18
CA GLY A 241 -49.90 28.15 16.08
C GLY A 241 -50.62 29.46 16.43
N ASP A 242 -51.30 29.54 17.57
CA ASP A 242 -51.95 30.76 18.05
C ASP A 242 -50.94 31.88 18.32
N ILE A 243 -51.29 33.11 17.96
CA ILE A 243 -50.43 34.27 18.25
C ILE A 243 -50.70 34.76 19.68
N LEU A 244 -49.66 34.76 20.51
CA LEU A 244 -49.73 35.27 21.88
C LEU A 244 -49.34 36.74 21.94
N VAL A 245 -50.14 37.53 22.64
CA VAL A 245 -49.86 38.93 22.95
C VAL A 245 -49.78 39.16 24.46
N ILE A 246 -48.96 40.11 24.88
CA ILE A 246 -48.85 40.50 26.30
C ILE A 246 -50.18 41.10 26.77
N ASP A 247 -50.77 40.53 27.82
CA ASP A 247 -51.94 41.13 28.47
C ASP A 247 -51.49 42.32 29.33
N ARG A 248 -52.09 43.49 29.07
CA ARG A 248 -51.82 44.72 29.84
C ARG A 248 -52.66 44.82 31.11
N THR A 249 -53.69 43.98 31.25
CA THR A 249 -54.61 43.98 32.38
C THR A 249 -54.23 42.97 33.46
N SER A 250 -53.55 41.88 33.07
CA SER A 250 -53.02 40.86 33.96
C SER A 250 -51.49 40.80 33.85
N PRO A 251 -50.74 41.34 34.83
CA PRO A 251 -49.28 41.33 34.78
C PRO A 251 -48.70 39.92 34.59
N ALA A 252 -47.64 39.83 33.77
CA ALA A 252 -46.92 38.59 33.44
C ALA A 252 -47.77 37.50 32.77
N LYS A 253 -48.94 37.84 32.21
CA LYS A 253 -49.76 36.91 31.45
C LYS A 253 -49.86 37.28 29.97
N PHE A 254 -50.18 36.27 29.18
CA PHE A 254 -50.37 36.37 27.74
C PHE A 254 -51.79 35.96 27.37
N VAL A 255 -52.28 36.46 26.24
CA VAL A 255 -53.61 36.16 25.72
C VAL A 255 -53.56 35.96 24.22
N HIS A 256 -54.54 35.25 23.66
CA HIS A 256 -54.68 35.08 22.23
C HIS A 256 -54.90 36.43 21.54
N SER A 257 -54.18 36.67 20.44
CA SER A 257 -54.34 37.90 19.65
C SER A 257 -55.72 37.93 18.98
N THR A 258 -56.58 38.86 19.39
CA THR A 258 -57.93 39.01 18.82
C THR A 258 -58.08 40.20 17.87
N THR A 259 -57.03 41.01 17.72
CA THR A 259 -57.05 42.22 16.89
C THR A 259 -55.95 42.19 15.84
N PRO A 260 -56.21 42.73 14.64
CA PRO A 260 -55.17 42.85 13.62
C PRO A 260 -54.12 43.89 14.05
N TYR A 261 -52.86 43.66 13.66
CA TYR A 261 -51.73 44.59 13.84
C TYR A 261 -51.36 44.92 15.31
N SER A 262 -51.60 43.99 16.24
CA SER A 262 -51.14 44.16 17.62
C SER A 262 -49.63 44.36 17.69
N ARG A 263 -49.18 45.41 18.39
CA ARG A 263 -47.75 45.67 18.66
C ARG A 263 -47.23 44.94 19.90
N LEU A 264 -48.04 44.05 20.46
CA LEU A 264 -47.75 43.31 21.70
C LEU A 264 -47.54 41.83 21.46
N VAL A 265 -47.39 41.41 20.20
CA VAL A 265 -47.08 40.02 19.85
C VAL A 265 -45.75 39.65 20.51
N ALA A 266 -45.80 38.60 21.32
CA ALA A 266 -44.65 38.11 22.07
C ALA A 266 -44.16 36.75 21.55
N GLY A 267 -45.03 35.99 20.90
CA GLY A 267 -44.66 34.70 20.35
C GLY A 267 -45.85 33.96 19.74
N ILE A 268 -45.60 32.71 19.41
CA ILE A 268 -46.60 31.76 18.93
C ILE A 268 -46.73 30.69 20.01
N TYR A 269 -47.95 30.25 20.30
CA TYR A 269 -48.17 29.15 21.20
C TYR A 269 -47.64 27.86 20.56
N SER A 270 -46.62 27.26 21.19
CA SER A 270 -46.03 25.98 20.80
C SER A 270 -46.27 24.94 21.90
N THR A 271 -46.44 23.68 21.50
CA THR A 271 -46.48 22.52 22.38
C THR A 271 -45.28 21.59 22.20
N LYS A 272 -44.33 21.98 21.35
CA LYS A 272 -43.09 21.25 21.08
C LYS A 272 -41.88 22.06 21.48
#